data_AF-A0A090QC19-F1
#
_entry.id   AF-A0A090QC19-F1
#
_cell.length_a   1.000
_cell.length_b   1.000
_cell.length_c   1.000
_cell.angle_alpha   90.00
_cell.angle_beta   90.00
_cell.angle_gamma   90.00
#
_symmetry.space_group_name_H-M   'P 1'
#
loop_
_entity.id
_entity.type
_entity.pdbx_description
1 polymer ?
#
loop_
_entity_poly.entity_id
_entity_poly.type
_entity_poly.pdbx_seq_one_letter_code
_entity_poly.pdbx_strand_id
1 'polypeptide(L)' 'MNTVKESIAPPSKGKPKWLRVKLPVGKKYKELRGLVDKYDLHTICTSGSCPNMGECWTEALPLS' A
#
# COMPACT_ATOMS: atom_id res chain seq x y z
N MET A 1 -16.46 27.57 23.42
CA MET A 1 -16.14 28.01 22.05
C MET A 1 -15.47 26.87 21.30
N ASN A 2 -16.09 26.30 20.27
CA ASN A 2 -15.52 25.19 19.50
C ASN A 2 -14.90 25.74 18.21
N THR A 3 -13.58 25.89 18.20
CA THR A 3 -12.81 26.26 17.01
C THR A 3 -12.76 25.08 16.05
N VAL A 4 -13.54 25.13 14.97
CA VAL A 4 -13.40 24.25 13.81
C VAL A 4 -12.12 24.66 13.10
N LYS A 5 -11.11 23.77 13.12
CA LYS A 5 -9.82 23.99 12.47
C LYS A 5 -9.98 23.61 11.00
N GLU A 6 -10.34 24.59 10.17
CA GLU A 6 -10.54 24.39 8.74
C GLU A 6 -9.20 24.15 8.04
N SER A 7 -9.05 22.97 7.42
CA SER A 7 -7.82 22.53 6.78
C SER A 7 -7.66 23.20 5.41
N ILE A 8 -6.77 24.19 5.34
CA ILE A 8 -6.36 24.94 4.14
C ILE A 8 -5.42 24.08 3.26
N ALA A 9 -5.81 22.84 2.95
CA ALA A 9 -5.07 22.06 1.95
C ALA A 9 -5.54 22.50 0.56
N PRO A 10 -4.63 22.89 -0.36
CA PRO A 10 -5.03 23.20 -1.73
C PRO A 10 -5.71 21.96 -2.35
N PRO A 11 -6.68 22.13 -3.26
CA PRO A 11 -7.34 21.01 -3.91
C PRO A 11 -6.27 20.16 -4.60
N SER A 12 -6.05 18.96 -4.04
CA SER A 12 -5.11 17.99 -4.57
C SER A 12 -5.54 17.61 -5.97
N LYS A 13 -4.81 18.11 -6.98
CA LYS A 13 -4.86 17.53 -8.32
C LYS A 13 -4.31 16.12 -8.19
N GLY A 14 -5.21 15.16 -7.96
CA GLY A 14 -4.85 13.76 -7.75
C GLY A 14 -3.97 13.23 -8.89
N LYS A 15 -3.21 12.16 -8.61
CA LYS A 15 -2.28 11.56 -9.58
C LYS A 15 -2.96 11.34 -10.95
N PRO A 16 -2.27 11.53 -12.09
CA PRO A 16 -2.83 11.24 -13.41
C PRO A 16 -3.36 9.80 -13.50
N LYS A 17 -4.37 9.55 -14.35
CA LYS A 17 -5.00 8.22 -14.47
C LYS A 17 -3.98 7.11 -14.79
N TRP A 18 -3.00 7.39 -15.64
CA TRP A 18 -1.95 6.43 -16.03
C TRP A 18 -0.99 6.05 -14.90
N LEU A 19 -0.90 6.85 -13.83
CA LEU A 19 -0.02 6.58 -12.69
C LEU A 19 -0.75 5.87 -11.54
N ARG A 20 -2.06 5.61 -11.68
CA ARG A 20 -2.85 4.95 -10.63
C ARG A 20 -2.86 3.45 -10.87
N VAL A 21 -2.65 2.71 -9.79
CA VAL A 21 -2.74 1.25 -9.73
C VAL A 21 -4.02 0.84 -9.02
N LYS A 22 -4.48 -0.39 -9.27
CA LYS A 22 -5.58 -0.99 -8.52
C LYS A 22 -5.07 -1.47 -7.16
N LEU A 23 -5.93 -1.43 -6.15
CA LEU A 23 -5.60 -2.00 -4.85
C LEU A 23 -5.38 -3.51 -4.98
N PRO A 24 -4.34 -4.05 -4.32
CA PRO A 24 -4.05 -5.47 -4.36
C PRO A 24 -5.19 -6.29 -3.76
N VAL A 25 -5.59 -7.33 -4.47
CA VAL A 25 -6.60 -8.31 -4.03
C VAL A 25 -6.03 -9.71 -4.27
N GLY A 26 -6.31 -10.64 -3.36
CA GLY A 26 -5.88 -12.04 -3.53
C GLY A 26 -5.32 -12.68 -2.26
N LYS A 27 -5.32 -14.01 -2.24
CA LYS A 27 -4.89 -14.82 -1.08
C LYS A 27 -3.39 -14.69 -0.82
N LYS A 28 -2.55 -14.83 -1.85
CA LYS A 28 -1.08 -14.75 -1.75
C LYS A 28 -0.60 -13.41 -1.19
N TYR A 29 -1.13 -12.30 -1.69
CA TYR A 29 -0.83 -10.97 -1.16
C TYR A 29 -1.12 -10.89 0.35
N LYS A 30 -2.29 -11.38 0.78
CA LYS A 30 -2.68 -11.39 2.21
C LYS A 30 -1.78 -12.29 3.05
N GLU A 31 -1.38 -13.45 2.53
CA GLU A 31 -0.45 -14.37 3.20
C GLU A 31 0.91 -13.72 3.40
N LEU A 32 1.52 -13.16 2.35
CA LEU A 32 2.82 -12.50 2.46
C LEU A 32 2.75 -11.25 3.34
N ARG A 33 1.67 -10.46 3.23
CA ARG A 33 1.43 -9.34 4.15
C ARG A 33 1.39 -9.81 5.60
N GLY A 34 0.66 -10.89 5.86
CA GLY A 34 0.56 -11.49 7.20
C GLY A 34 1.90 -11.98 7.72
N LEU A 35 2.76 -12.54 6.87
CA LEU A 35 4.12 -12.93 7.26
C LEU A 35 4.99 -11.72 7.61
N VAL A 36 4.97 -10.69 6.76
CA VAL A 36 5.70 -9.44 7.02
C VAL A 36 5.29 -8.82 8.34
N ASP A 37 3.97 -8.74 8.60
CA ASP A 37 3.44 -8.18 9.84
C ASP A 37 3.73 -9.10 11.05
N LYS A 38 3.64 -10.43 10.90
CA LYS A 38 3.88 -11.42 11.98
C LYS A 38 5.33 -11.38 12.48
N TYR A 39 6.28 -11.21 11.57
CA TYR A 39 7.71 -11.24 11.88
C TYR A 39 8.33 -9.84 12.00
N ASP A 40 7.51 -8.79 12.00
CA ASP A 40 7.93 -7.38 12.07
C ASP A 40 9.03 -7.06 11.03
N LEU A 41 8.82 -7.52 9.79
CA LEU A 41 9.82 -7.36 8.72
C LEU A 41 9.70 -5.99 8.06
N HIS A 42 10.83 -5.31 7.94
CA HIS A 42 10.90 -4.08 7.15
C HIS A 42 11.18 -4.40 5.68
N THR A 43 10.28 -3.97 4.79
CA THR A 43 10.45 -4.11 3.35
C THR A 43 10.27 -2.77 2.67
N ILE A 44 10.96 -2.54 1.55
CA ILE A 44 10.74 -1.34 0.74
C ILE A 44 9.31 -1.28 0.19
N CYS A 45 8.66 -2.43 0.04
CA CYS A 45 7.26 -2.51 -0.38
C CYS A 45 6.33 -1.84 0.65
N THR A 46 6.57 -2.07 1.95
CA THR A 46 5.76 -1.51 3.03
C THR A 46 6.15 -0.08 3.38
N SER A 47 7.44 0.20 3.58
CA SER A 47 7.91 1.54 3.95
C SER A 47 7.78 2.55 2.82
N GLY A 48 7.98 2.12 1.57
CA GLY A 48 7.93 2.97 0.39
C GLY A 48 6.53 3.22 -0.16
N SER A 49 5.48 2.68 0.45
CA SER A 49 4.11 2.72 -0.11
C SER A 49 4.09 2.31 -1.59
N CYS A 50 4.76 1.19 -1.90
CA CYS A 50 5.05 0.79 -3.27
C CYS A 50 3.74 0.56 -4.07
N PRO A 51 3.54 1.23 -5.22
CA PRO A 51 2.35 1.02 -6.04
C PRO A 51 2.28 -0.40 -6.63
N ASN A 52 3.41 -1.10 -6.72
CA ASN A 52 3.53 -2.41 -7.35
C ASN A 52 3.44 -3.57 -6.35
N MET A 53 3.13 -3.29 -5.08
CA MET A 53 3.13 -4.31 -4.03
C MET A 53 2.21 -5.50 -4.33
N GLY A 54 1.09 -5.27 -5.03
CA GLY A 54 0.17 -6.34 -5.44
C GLY A 54 0.76 -7.34 -6.41
N GLU A 55 1.42 -6.88 -7.47
CA GLU A 55 2.05 -7.76 -8.45
C GLU A 55 3.27 -8.44 -7.84
N CYS A 56 4.16 -7.70 -7.17
CA CYS A 56 5.38 -8.26 -6.60
C CYS A 56 5.10 -9.40 -5.59
N TRP A 57 4.07 -9.25 -4.75
CA TRP A 57 3.74 -10.23 -3.71
C TRP A 57 2.86 -11.39 -4.20
N THR A 58 2.25 -11.27 -5.38
CA THR A 58 1.51 -12.38 -6.01
C THR A 58 2.47 -13.34 -6.72
N GLU A 59 3.58 -12.81 -7.21
CA GLU A 59 4.69 -13.56 -7.81
C GLU A 59 5.61 -14.22 -6.77
N ALA A 60 5.50 -13.86 -5.49
CA ALA A 60 6.24 -14.53 -4.43
C ALA A 60 5.87 -16.02 -4.43
N LEU A 61 6.84 -16.86 -4.81
CA LEU A 61 6.69 -18.30 -4.83
C LEU A 61 6.38 -18.77 -3.41
N PRO A 62 5.49 -19.78 -3.25
CA PRO A 62 5.36 -20.46 -1.98
C PRO A 62 6.75 -20.98 -1.63
N LEU A 63 7.28 -20.53 -0.49
CA LEU A 63 8.48 -21.11 0.07
C LEU A 63 8.25 -22.62 0.14
N SER A 64 8.99 -23.36 -0.70
CA SER A 64 9.15 -24.81 -0.61
C SER A 64 9.83 -25.16 0.71
#